data_AF-A0A5D0NLZ9-F1
#
_entry.id   AF-A0A5D0NLZ9-F1
#
_cell.length_a   1.000
_cell.length_b   1.000
_cell.length_c   1.000
_cell.angle_alpha   90.00
_cell.angle_beta   90.00
_cell.angle_gamma   90.00
#
_symmetry.space_group_name_H-M   'P 1'
#
loop_
_entity.id
_entity.type
_entity.pdbx_description
1 polymer ?
#
loop_
_entity_poly.entity_id
_entity_poly.type
_entity_poly.pdbx_seq_one_letter_code
_entity_poly.pdbx_strand_id
1 'polypeptide(L)'
;MTSSPTLLSEADGFFVLLSWDLDLDGARAALASGTLGVVQDDEGRFVATVLHGDLADETARDLRAALPRLPPAVVVDADVTFAEFAGSAALTLLDLGARALVLADGGRAVAVLPVEMVGAHLASRDYTAPSNEMAGSGGLGDGALPGRPRTGLAPAVCLEPGCGHVNWLASFDPDRPPWCERPAPPPRHRLRLGG
;
A
#
# COMPACT_ATOMS: atom_id res chain seq x y z
N MET A 1 6.95 -29.96 7.08
CA MET A 1 6.75 -28.51 7.23
C MET A 1 6.16 -28.04 5.92
N THR A 2 4.87 -27.74 5.90
CA THR A 2 4.20 -27.15 4.74
C THR A 2 4.66 -25.70 4.65
N SER A 3 5.31 -25.31 3.55
CA SER A 3 5.68 -23.91 3.30
C SER A 3 4.41 -23.06 3.27
N SER A 4 4.41 -21.88 3.92
CA SER A 4 3.29 -20.95 3.81
C SER A 4 3.11 -20.49 2.36
N PRO A 5 1.88 -20.35 1.85
CA PRO A 5 1.64 -19.85 0.51
C PRO A 5 2.15 -18.40 0.35
N THR A 6 2.57 -18.06 -0.87
CA THR A 6 2.94 -16.68 -1.22
C THR A 6 1.69 -15.83 -1.38
N LEU A 7 1.80 -14.53 -1.12
CA LEU A 7 0.70 -13.58 -1.40
C LEU A 7 0.26 -13.67 -2.87
N LEU A 8 1.22 -13.86 -3.78
CA LEU A 8 0.95 -13.99 -5.21
C LEU A 8 0.11 -15.22 -5.56
N SER A 9 0.25 -16.34 -4.83
CA SER A 9 -0.51 -17.56 -5.12
C SER A 9 -2.02 -17.43 -4.90
N GLU A 10 -2.43 -16.44 -4.11
CA GLU A 10 -3.83 -16.14 -3.79
C GLU A 10 -4.31 -14.82 -4.44
N ALA A 11 -3.45 -14.17 -5.23
CA ALA A 11 -3.75 -12.86 -5.80
C ALA A 11 -4.60 -12.93 -7.07
N ASP A 12 -5.34 -11.86 -7.33
CA ASP A 12 -6.02 -11.66 -8.61
C ASP A 12 -5.09 -10.94 -9.60
N GLY A 13 -5.14 -11.35 -10.85
CA GLY A 13 -4.35 -10.77 -11.95
C GLY A 13 -5.03 -9.60 -12.65
N PHE A 14 -6.31 -9.32 -12.39
CA PHE A 14 -7.05 -8.30 -13.14
C PHE A 14 -6.99 -6.91 -12.47
N PHE A 15 -6.06 -6.08 -12.94
CA PHE A 15 -5.97 -4.66 -12.60
C PHE A 15 -5.61 -3.82 -13.83
N VAL A 16 -5.82 -2.50 -13.75
CA VAL A 16 -5.38 -1.53 -14.76
C VAL A 16 -4.37 -0.58 -14.14
N LEU A 17 -3.24 -0.34 -14.82
CA LEU A 17 -2.29 0.69 -14.42
C LEU A 17 -2.75 2.05 -14.95
N LEU A 18 -2.77 3.05 -14.07
CA LEU A 18 -3.18 4.41 -14.38
C LEU A 18 -2.04 5.38 -14.05
N SER A 19 -1.77 6.34 -14.92
CA SER A 19 -0.89 7.47 -14.58
C SER A 19 -1.62 8.42 -13.63
N TRP A 20 -0.95 8.96 -12.62
CA TRP A 20 -1.51 9.98 -11.74
C TRP A 20 -1.87 11.30 -12.46
N ASP A 21 -1.32 11.56 -13.64
CA ASP A 21 -1.66 12.75 -14.43
C ASP A 21 -2.87 12.51 -15.36
N LEU A 22 -3.45 11.31 -15.31
CA LEU A 22 -4.69 10.99 -16.02
C LEU A 22 -5.85 11.81 -15.44
N ASP A 23 -6.62 12.43 -16.32
CA ASP A 23 -7.84 13.13 -15.93
C ASP A 23 -8.89 12.14 -15.38
N LEU A 24 -9.84 12.66 -14.59
CA LEU A 24 -10.81 11.80 -13.92
C LEU A 24 -11.78 11.11 -14.89
N ASP A 25 -12.10 11.72 -16.03
CA ASP A 25 -13.02 11.11 -17.01
C ASP A 25 -12.35 9.93 -17.73
N GLY A 26 -11.09 10.07 -18.09
CA GLY A 26 -10.25 9.00 -18.62
C GLY A 26 -10.04 7.89 -17.59
N ALA A 27 -9.81 8.24 -16.33
CA ALA A 27 -9.72 7.26 -15.25
C ALA A 27 -11.05 6.50 -15.06
N ARG A 28 -12.19 7.19 -15.04
CA ARG A 28 -13.52 6.56 -14.96
C ARG A 28 -13.78 5.63 -16.14
N ALA A 29 -13.45 6.05 -17.35
CA ALA A 29 -13.60 5.24 -18.55
C ALA A 29 -12.74 3.97 -18.48
N ALA A 30 -11.50 4.07 -18.01
CA ALA A 30 -10.61 2.93 -17.84
C ALA A 30 -11.10 1.94 -16.76
N LEU A 31 -11.82 2.43 -15.76
CA LEU A 31 -12.34 1.65 -14.63
C LEU A 31 -13.80 1.19 -14.82
N ALA A 32 -14.42 1.49 -15.96
CA ALA A 32 -15.85 1.25 -16.20
C ALA A 32 -16.25 -0.24 -16.13
N SER A 33 -15.31 -1.16 -16.36
CA SER A 33 -15.49 -2.60 -16.18
C SER A 33 -15.58 -3.06 -14.72
N GLY A 34 -15.38 -2.16 -13.76
CA GLY A 34 -15.27 -2.50 -12.33
C GLY A 34 -13.90 -3.04 -11.92
N THR A 35 -12.93 -3.02 -12.83
CA THR A 35 -11.55 -3.45 -12.56
C THR A 35 -10.86 -2.48 -11.59
N LEU A 36 -10.01 -3.01 -10.70
CA LEU A 36 -9.20 -2.19 -9.80
C LEU A 36 -8.13 -1.42 -10.60
N GLY A 37 -8.03 -0.12 -10.37
CA GLY A 37 -6.94 0.72 -10.84
C GLY A 37 -5.81 0.78 -9.84
N VAL A 38 -4.58 0.69 -10.33
CA VAL A 38 -3.36 0.99 -9.56
C VAL A 38 -2.73 2.25 -10.15
N VAL A 39 -2.67 3.31 -9.35
CA VAL A 39 -2.16 4.61 -9.77
C VAL A 39 -0.64 4.64 -9.62
N GLN A 40 0.07 5.10 -10.65
CA GLN A 40 1.50 5.27 -10.67
C GLN A 40 1.91 6.73 -10.81
N ASP A 41 2.99 7.10 -10.12
CA ASP A 41 3.63 8.40 -10.26
C ASP A 41 4.64 8.47 -11.43
N ASP A 42 5.21 9.65 -11.64
CA ASP A 42 6.22 9.91 -12.69
C ASP A 42 7.50 9.06 -12.52
N GLU A 43 7.76 8.56 -11.31
CA GLU A 43 8.89 7.70 -10.97
C GLU A 43 8.53 6.20 -11.03
N GLY A 44 7.31 5.88 -11.49
CA GLY A 44 6.78 4.51 -11.56
C GLY A 44 6.39 3.90 -10.21
N ARG A 45 6.34 4.69 -9.12
CA ARG A 45 5.87 4.22 -7.82
C ARG A 45 4.35 4.09 -7.80
N PHE A 46 3.86 3.03 -7.17
CA PHE A 46 2.43 2.86 -6.92
C PHE A 46 2.00 3.77 -5.77
N VAL A 47 1.04 4.66 -6.02
CA VAL A 47 0.63 5.73 -5.10
C VAL A 47 -0.79 5.59 -4.57
N ALA A 48 -1.66 4.88 -5.26
CA ALA A 48 -3.03 4.65 -4.81
C ALA A 48 -3.64 3.42 -5.48
N THR A 49 -4.70 2.91 -4.89
CA THR A 49 -5.64 1.99 -5.52
C THR A 49 -6.97 2.70 -5.69
N VAL A 50 -7.65 2.47 -6.80
CA VAL A 50 -8.85 3.22 -7.17
C VAL A 50 -9.87 2.32 -7.87
N LEU A 51 -11.12 2.43 -7.47
CA LEU A 51 -12.28 1.86 -8.17
C LEU A 51 -13.07 2.98 -8.82
N HIS A 52 -13.89 2.64 -9.81
CA HIS A 52 -14.80 3.59 -10.45
C HIS A 52 -15.67 4.36 -9.44
N GLY A 53 -16.12 3.68 -8.37
CA GLY A 53 -16.93 4.29 -7.31
C GLY A 53 -16.19 5.36 -6.49
N ASP A 54 -14.87 5.25 -6.32
CA ASP A 54 -14.09 6.25 -5.57
C ASP A 54 -14.01 7.60 -6.32
N LEU A 55 -14.25 7.57 -7.64
CA LEU A 55 -14.20 8.74 -8.50
C LEU A 55 -15.60 9.35 -8.76
N ALA A 56 -16.68 8.78 -8.21
CA ALA A 56 -18.04 9.19 -8.53
C ALA A 56 -18.32 10.66 -8.15
N ASP A 57 -17.91 11.05 -6.94
CA ASP A 57 -18.13 12.40 -6.38
C ASP A 57 -16.87 13.28 -6.40
N GLU A 58 -15.78 12.79 -7.02
CA GLU A 58 -14.51 13.51 -7.06
C GLU A 58 -14.50 14.58 -8.18
N THR A 59 -14.08 15.79 -7.82
CA THR A 59 -14.06 16.97 -8.70
C THR A 59 -12.64 17.46 -8.99
N ALA A 60 -11.62 16.76 -8.50
CA ALA A 60 -10.23 17.00 -8.84
C ALA A 60 -10.02 16.99 -10.36
N ARG A 61 -8.96 17.65 -10.81
CA ARG A 61 -8.62 17.70 -12.23
C ARG A 61 -8.14 16.35 -12.75
N ASP A 62 -7.34 15.67 -11.95
CA ASP A 62 -6.60 14.47 -12.27
C ASP A 62 -6.44 13.59 -11.03
N LEU A 63 -5.95 12.36 -11.22
CA LEU A 63 -5.74 11.41 -10.13
C LEU A 63 -4.73 11.92 -9.09
N ARG A 64 -3.73 12.70 -9.49
CA ARG A 64 -2.72 13.31 -8.62
C ARG A 64 -3.36 14.26 -7.61
N ALA A 65 -4.27 15.12 -8.06
CA ALA A 65 -5.03 16.01 -7.19
C ALA A 65 -6.07 15.27 -6.33
N ALA A 66 -6.56 14.11 -6.79
CA ALA A 66 -7.47 13.24 -6.04
C ALA A 66 -6.77 12.38 -4.97
N LEU A 67 -5.45 12.14 -5.08
CA LEU A 67 -4.67 11.27 -4.19
C LEU A 67 -4.99 11.37 -2.69
N PRO A 68 -5.17 12.57 -2.09
CA PRO A 68 -5.43 12.68 -0.65
C PRO A 68 -6.71 11.98 -0.18
N ARG A 69 -7.62 11.65 -1.10
CA ARG A 69 -8.91 10.97 -0.84
C ARG A 69 -8.94 9.54 -1.36
N LEU A 70 -7.94 9.12 -2.11
CA LEU A 70 -7.89 7.78 -2.67
C LEU A 70 -7.25 6.80 -1.66
N PRO A 71 -7.74 5.55 -1.59
CA PRO A 71 -7.10 4.50 -0.82
C PRO A 71 -5.63 4.32 -1.23
N PRO A 72 -4.67 4.30 -0.27
CA PRO A 72 -3.26 4.16 -0.62
C PRO A 72 -2.96 2.75 -1.14
N ALA A 73 -1.94 2.64 -1.99
CA ALA A 73 -1.41 1.36 -2.43
C ALA A 73 -0.37 0.85 -1.42
N VAL A 74 -0.62 -0.30 -0.80
CA VAL A 74 0.39 -0.99 0.02
C VAL A 74 1.19 -1.90 -0.92
N VAL A 75 2.44 -1.55 -1.19
CA VAL A 75 3.29 -2.26 -2.14
C VAL A 75 4.11 -3.32 -1.42
N VAL A 76 3.98 -4.58 -1.81
CA VAL A 76 4.68 -5.72 -1.22
C VAL A 76 5.36 -6.52 -2.33
N ASP A 77 6.56 -7.04 -2.10
CA ASP A 77 7.21 -7.94 -3.06
C ASP A 77 6.39 -9.23 -3.27
N ALA A 78 6.33 -9.70 -4.51
CA ALA A 78 5.44 -10.78 -4.92
C ALA A 78 5.82 -12.16 -4.37
N ASP A 79 7.09 -12.35 -3.98
CA ASP A 79 7.61 -13.57 -3.36
C ASP A 79 7.34 -13.65 -1.85
N VAL A 80 6.85 -12.57 -1.25
CA VAL A 80 6.50 -12.51 0.18
C VAL A 80 5.35 -13.47 0.50
N THR A 81 5.52 -14.23 1.58
CA THR A 81 4.49 -15.12 2.11
C THR A 81 3.47 -14.40 3.01
N PHE A 82 2.29 -14.99 3.17
CA PHE A 82 1.31 -14.48 4.14
C PHE A 82 1.88 -14.40 5.55
N ALA A 83 2.66 -15.40 5.97
CA ALA A 83 3.27 -15.43 7.30
C ALA A 83 4.29 -14.28 7.50
N GLU A 84 5.12 -14.01 6.50
CA GLU A 84 6.08 -12.90 6.54
C GLU A 84 5.37 -11.55 6.58
N PHE A 85 4.34 -11.35 5.74
CA PHE A 85 3.55 -10.12 5.75
C PHE A 85 2.85 -9.90 7.09
N ALA A 86 2.14 -10.92 7.60
CA ALA A 86 1.41 -10.88 8.84
C ALA A 86 2.30 -10.68 10.07
N GLY A 87 3.53 -11.19 10.04
CA GLY A 87 4.53 -10.98 11.09
C GLY A 87 5.26 -9.64 11.00
N SER A 88 5.00 -8.83 9.97
CA SER A 88 5.72 -7.58 9.75
C SER A 88 4.97 -6.36 10.26
N ALA A 89 5.71 -5.27 10.50
CA ALA A 89 5.10 -3.97 10.83
C ALA A 89 4.23 -3.41 9.70
N ALA A 90 4.40 -3.89 8.45
CA ALA A 90 3.63 -3.43 7.31
C ALA A 90 2.16 -3.85 7.36
N LEU A 91 1.79 -4.85 8.17
CA LEU A 91 0.39 -5.20 8.40
C LEU A 91 -0.42 -4.00 8.92
N THR A 92 0.21 -3.13 9.71
CA THR A 92 -0.41 -1.91 10.25
C THR A 92 -0.73 -0.86 9.17
N LEU A 93 -0.14 -0.97 7.98
CA LEU A 93 -0.45 -0.07 6.86
C LEU A 93 -1.88 -0.26 6.33
N LEU A 94 -2.52 -1.38 6.66
CA LEU A 94 -3.93 -1.61 6.34
C LEU A 94 -4.86 -0.61 7.05
N ASP A 95 -4.45 -0.10 8.21
CA ASP A 95 -5.19 0.91 8.96
C ASP A 95 -5.23 2.29 8.26
N LEU A 96 -4.45 2.47 7.19
CA LEU A 96 -4.53 3.64 6.29
C LEU A 96 -5.75 3.58 5.35
N GLY A 97 -6.59 2.55 5.45
CA GLY A 97 -7.73 2.34 4.57
C GLY A 97 -7.35 1.75 3.21
N ALA A 98 -6.20 1.06 3.12
CA ALA A 98 -5.80 0.36 1.91
C ALA A 98 -6.84 -0.71 1.54
N ARG A 99 -7.21 -0.79 0.26
CA ARG A 99 -8.17 -1.80 -0.23
C ARG A 99 -7.50 -3.04 -0.79
N ALA A 100 -6.29 -2.90 -1.33
CA ALA A 100 -5.52 -4.01 -1.87
C ALA A 100 -4.03 -3.80 -1.62
N LEU A 101 -3.31 -4.91 -1.52
CA LEU A 101 -1.87 -4.96 -1.67
C LEU A 101 -1.53 -4.97 -3.16
N VAL A 102 -0.58 -4.15 -3.58
CA VAL A 102 0.02 -4.22 -4.91
C VAL A 102 1.24 -5.10 -4.82
N LEU A 103 1.18 -6.27 -5.45
CA LEU A 103 2.30 -7.21 -5.47
C LEU A 103 3.25 -6.82 -6.59
N ALA A 104 4.50 -6.53 -6.22
CA ALA A 104 5.52 -6.04 -7.13
C ALA A 104 6.64 -7.06 -7.35
N ASP A 105 7.15 -7.14 -8.57
CA ASP A 105 8.39 -7.84 -8.91
C ASP A 105 9.30 -6.85 -9.65
N GLY A 106 10.47 -6.57 -9.06
CA GLY A 106 11.44 -5.63 -9.63
C GLY A 106 10.85 -4.23 -9.89
N GLY A 107 9.92 -3.77 -9.06
CA GLY A 107 9.24 -2.47 -9.20
C GLY A 107 8.09 -2.46 -10.22
N ARG A 108 7.69 -3.60 -10.76
CA ARG A 108 6.53 -3.75 -11.66
C ARG A 108 5.39 -4.43 -10.91
N ALA A 109 4.17 -3.90 -11.00
CA ALA A 109 3.01 -4.58 -10.45
C ALA A 109 2.75 -5.86 -11.27
N VAL A 110 2.69 -6.99 -10.60
CA VAL A 110 2.40 -8.30 -11.21
C VAL A 110 1.01 -8.82 -10.86
N ALA A 111 0.49 -8.43 -9.69
CA ALA A 111 -0.84 -8.79 -9.23
C ALA A 111 -1.33 -7.81 -8.15
N VAL A 112 -2.61 -7.92 -7.81
CA VAL A 112 -3.20 -7.23 -6.66
C VAL A 112 -3.85 -8.25 -5.74
N LEU A 113 -3.67 -8.07 -4.43
CA LEU A 113 -4.30 -8.90 -3.41
C LEU A 113 -5.26 -8.05 -2.58
N PRO A 114 -6.57 -8.18 -2.77
CA PRO A 114 -7.56 -7.53 -1.93
C PRO A 114 -7.36 -7.79 -0.43
N VAL A 115 -7.55 -6.77 0.40
CA VAL A 115 -7.29 -6.82 1.84
C VAL A 115 -8.23 -7.78 2.56
N GLU A 116 -9.43 -8.00 2.04
CA GLU A 116 -10.37 -9.00 2.54
C GLU A 116 -9.78 -10.43 2.51
N MET A 117 -8.92 -10.74 1.53
CA MET A 117 -8.25 -12.05 1.47
C MET A 117 -7.16 -12.17 2.52
N VAL A 118 -6.47 -11.07 2.84
CA VAL A 118 -5.53 -11.01 3.98
C VAL A 118 -6.29 -11.25 5.28
N GLY A 119 -7.42 -10.56 5.48
CA GLY A 119 -8.26 -10.75 6.67
C GLY A 119 -8.79 -12.18 6.79
N ALA A 120 -9.23 -12.78 5.69
CA ALA A 120 -9.69 -14.18 5.66
C ALA A 120 -8.56 -15.16 6.00
N HIS A 121 -7.34 -14.93 5.51
CA HIS A 121 -6.19 -15.76 5.85
C HIS A 121 -5.83 -15.67 7.35
N LEU A 122 -5.81 -14.45 7.91
CA LEU A 122 -5.53 -14.23 9.33
C LEU A 122 -6.60 -14.84 10.25
N ALA A 123 -7.85 -14.92 9.79
CA ALA A 123 -8.95 -15.56 10.50
C ALA A 123 -9.01 -17.09 10.29
N SER A 124 -8.18 -17.65 9.41
CA SER A 124 -8.18 -19.08 9.10
C SER A 124 -7.61 -19.91 10.25
N ARG A 125 -8.05 -21.17 10.37
CA ARG A 125 -7.54 -22.10 11.39
C ARG A 125 -6.10 -22.55 11.14
N ASP A 126 -5.62 -22.39 9.91
CA ASP A 126 -4.28 -22.79 9.48
C ASP A 126 -3.25 -21.70 9.78
N TYR A 127 -3.71 -20.47 10.07
CA TYR A 127 -2.83 -19.39 10.51
C TYR A 127 -2.39 -19.64 11.96
N THR A 128 -1.07 -19.76 12.15
CA THR A 128 -0.44 -19.73 13.46
C THR A 128 0.24 -18.38 13.62
N ALA A 129 -0.24 -17.57 14.57
CA ALA A 129 0.40 -16.30 14.89
C ALA A 129 1.87 -16.52 15.26
N PRO A 130 2.79 -15.60 14.89
CA PRO A 130 4.18 -15.68 15.30
C PRO A 130 4.25 -15.83 16.82
N SER A 131 5.07 -16.78 17.31
CA SER A 131 5.27 -16.95 18.74
C SER A 131 5.88 -15.67 19.33
N ASN A 132 5.40 -15.26 20.51
CA ASN A 132 6.01 -14.17 21.30
C ASN A 132 7.34 -14.61 21.96
N GLU A 133 7.73 -15.88 21.80
CA GLU A 133 9.03 -16.36 22.24
C GLU A 133 10.12 -15.88 21.28
N MET A 134 11.15 -15.23 21.83
CA MET A 134 12.36 -14.90 21.06
C MET A 134 12.93 -16.19 20.46
N ALA A 135 12.65 -16.44 19.18
CA ALA A 135 13.29 -17.50 18.44
C ALA A 135 14.80 -17.23 18.45
N GLY A 136 15.57 -18.15 19.05
CA GLY A 136 17.01 -18.00 19.20
C GLY A 136 17.66 -17.64 17.86
N SER A 137 18.46 -16.57 17.87
CA SER A 137 19.32 -16.02 16.83
C SER A 137 19.31 -16.76 15.49
N GLY A 138 18.18 -16.72 14.78
CA GLY A 138 18.09 -17.17 13.39
C GLY A 138 18.78 -16.13 12.51
N GLY A 139 19.71 -16.59 11.68
CA GLY A 139 20.69 -15.76 10.98
C GLY A 139 20.09 -14.50 10.36
N LEU A 140 20.74 -13.38 10.65
CA LEU A 140 20.60 -12.13 9.91
C LEU A 140 20.86 -12.44 8.43
N GLY A 141 19.79 -12.64 7.68
CA GLY A 141 19.82 -12.59 6.23
C GLY A 141 20.20 -11.16 5.85
N ASP A 142 21.50 -10.94 5.67
CA ASP A 142 22.07 -9.78 5.01
C ASP A 142 21.35 -9.54 3.67
N GLY A 143 20.95 -8.29 3.44
CA GLY A 143 20.58 -7.81 2.12
C GLY A 143 19.27 -7.04 2.06
N ALA A 144 19.10 -5.96 2.82
CA ALA A 144 18.24 -4.87 2.39
C ALA A 144 19.08 -3.58 2.32
N LEU A 145 19.85 -3.46 1.22
CA LEU A 145 20.45 -2.22 0.73
C LEU A 145 19.72 -1.85 -0.57
N PRO A 146 19.64 -0.55 -0.91
CA PRO A 146 18.44 0.28 -0.81
C PRO A 146 17.50 0.20 -2.04
N GLY A 147 16.17 0.14 -1.81
CA GLY A 147 15.19 0.67 -2.77
C GLY A 147 13.82 -0.02 -3.01
N ARG A 148 13.03 -0.40 -1.99
CA ARG A 148 11.58 -0.87 -2.09
C ARG A 148 11.40 -2.40 -2.25
N PRO A 149 10.22 -2.99 -1.92
CA PRO A 149 9.66 -3.20 -0.58
C PRO A 149 9.42 -4.70 -0.23
N ARG A 150 10.18 -5.26 0.73
CA ARG A 150 10.10 -6.69 1.10
C ARG A 150 9.00 -7.11 2.11
N THR A 151 8.21 -6.17 2.63
CA THR A 151 7.03 -6.49 3.47
C THR A 151 5.92 -5.46 3.34
N GLY A 152 6.21 -4.21 2.96
CA GLY A 152 5.19 -3.22 2.63
C GLY A 152 5.71 -1.79 2.65
N LEU A 153 5.28 -0.99 1.67
CA LEU A 153 5.39 0.46 1.69
C LEU A 153 4.07 1.07 1.23
N ALA A 154 3.57 2.07 1.96
CA ALA A 154 2.36 2.80 1.59
C ALA A 154 2.63 4.30 1.54
N PRO A 155 2.23 5.00 0.47
CA PRO A 155 2.26 6.44 0.43
C PRO A 155 1.10 7.02 1.22
N ALA A 156 1.36 8.11 1.94
CA ALA A 156 0.38 8.82 2.74
C ALA A 156 0.54 10.33 2.51
N VAL A 157 -0.51 10.96 1.96
CA VAL A 157 -0.50 12.41 1.69
C VAL A 157 -0.79 13.17 2.98
N CYS A 158 0.12 14.06 3.38
CA CYS A 158 -0.08 14.89 4.56
C CYS A 158 -1.15 15.97 4.30
N LEU A 159 -2.24 15.91 5.07
CA LEU A 159 -3.36 16.84 5.03
C LEU A 159 -3.18 18.07 5.92
N GLU A 160 -2.00 18.29 6.50
CA GLU A 160 -1.71 19.53 7.22
C GLU A 160 -1.89 20.72 6.26
N PRO A 161 -2.55 21.82 6.67
CA PRO A 161 -2.83 22.95 5.77
C PRO A 161 -1.56 23.48 5.10
N GLY A 162 -1.54 23.44 3.75
CA GLY A 162 -0.39 23.89 2.95
C GLY A 162 0.77 22.89 2.88
N CYS A 163 0.63 21.66 3.36
CA CYS A 163 1.64 20.61 3.26
C CYS A 163 1.55 19.83 1.94
N GLY A 164 0.55 18.94 1.80
CA GLY A 164 0.34 18.13 0.60
C GLY A 164 1.48 17.16 0.26
N HIS A 165 2.43 16.94 1.18
CA HIS A 165 3.60 16.10 0.94
C HIS A 165 3.24 14.61 1.01
N VAL A 166 3.77 13.81 0.08
CA VAL A 166 3.61 12.35 0.07
C VAL A 166 4.71 11.72 0.91
N ASN A 167 4.32 11.05 1.99
CA ASN A 167 5.23 10.36 2.92
C ASN A 167 5.18 8.86 2.61
N TRP A 168 6.33 8.19 2.63
CA TRP A 168 6.40 6.75 2.35
C TRP A 168 6.55 5.97 3.65
N LEU A 169 5.47 5.33 4.09
CA LEU A 169 5.39 4.66 5.38
C LEU A 169 5.67 3.16 5.25
N ALA A 170 6.47 2.62 6.18
CA ALA A 170 6.68 1.18 6.34
C ALA A 170 5.80 0.56 7.45
N SER A 171 5.20 1.41 8.29
CA SER A 171 4.21 1.07 9.31
C SER A 171 3.38 2.31 9.68
N PHE A 172 2.22 2.12 10.29
CA PHE A 172 1.35 3.21 10.72
C PHE A 172 0.70 2.91 12.08
N ASP A 173 0.78 3.86 13.00
CA ASP A 173 0.08 3.82 14.29
C ASP A 173 -0.81 5.07 14.35
N PRO A 174 -2.14 4.94 14.29
CA PRO A 174 -3.05 6.09 14.28
C PRO A 174 -3.00 6.88 15.60
N ASP A 175 -2.64 6.25 16.72
CA ASP A 175 -2.51 6.93 18.02
C ASP A 175 -1.18 7.68 18.14
N ARG A 176 -0.20 7.33 17.30
CA ARG A 176 1.15 7.93 17.29
C ARG A 176 1.62 8.20 15.86
N PRO A 177 0.94 9.11 15.13
CA PRO A 177 1.30 9.39 13.75
C PRO A 177 2.76 9.85 13.65
N PRO A 178 3.51 9.42 12.61
CA PRO A 178 4.90 9.83 12.43
C PRO A 178 5.02 11.33 12.12
N TRP A 179 6.24 11.84 12.05
CA TRP A 179 6.47 13.20 11.57
C TRP A 179 6.37 13.25 10.04
N CYS A 180 5.85 14.35 9.49
CA CYS A 180 5.90 14.55 8.05
C CYS A 180 7.35 14.76 7.57
N GLU A 181 7.72 14.10 6.49
CA GLU A 181 9.07 14.08 5.91
C GLU A 181 9.32 15.21 4.90
N ARG A 182 8.40 16.17 4.79
CA ARG A 182 8.52 17.30 3.85
C ARG A 182 9.88 18.01 4.04
N PRO A 183 10.66 18.23 2.97
CA PRO A 183 11.90 19.01 3.04
C PRO A 183 11.65 20.45 3.52
N ALA A 184 12.53 20.97 4.38
CA ALA A 184 12.38 22.27 5.03
C ALA A 184 12.56 23.47 4.07
N PRO A 185 11.98 24.67 4.38
CA PRO A 185 11.12 25.01 5.51
C PRO A 185 9.64 25.22 5.11
N PRO A 186 8.69 24.60 5.83
CA PRO A 186 7.95 25.23 6.94
C PRO A 186 8.13 24.46 8.28
N PRO A 187 7.47 24.82 9.42
CA PRO A 187 7.62 24.10 10.69
C PRO A 187 7.32 22.60 10.56
N ARG A 188 8.13 21.79 11.25
CA ARG A 188 7.87 20.36 11.42
C ARG A 188 6.51 20.16 12.09
N HIS A 189 5.72 19.25 11.56
CA HIS A 189 4.40 18.88 12.08
C HIS A 189 4.24 17.36 12.04
N ARG A 190 3.33 16.85 12.85
CA ARG A 190 2.91 15.44 12.79
C ARG A 190 2.16 15.20 11.49
N LEU A 191 2.35 14.02 10.90
CA LEU A 191 1.59 13.60 9.73
C LEU A 191 0.11 13.62 10.08
N ARG A 192 -0.67 14.35 9.29
CA ARG A 192 -2.13 14.41 9.41
C ARG A 192 -2.74 13.68 8.23
N LEU A 193 -3.59 12.69 8.48
CA LEU A 193 -4.29 11.92 7.45
C LEU A 193 -5.79 12.17 7.52
N GLY A 194 -6.51 11.82 6.46
CA GLY A 194 -7.97 11.87 6.42
C GLY A 194 -8.52 10.78 7.33
N GLY A 195 -9.40 11.15 8.25
CA GLY A 195 -10.17 10.22 9.08
C GLY A 195 -11.60 10.12 8.59
#